data_AF-A0A0L6JA76-F1
#
_entry.id   AF-A0A0L6JA76-F1
#
_cell.length_a   1.000
_cell.length_b   1.000
_cell.length_c   1.000
_cell.angle_alpha   90.00
_cell.angle_beta   90.00
_cell.angle_gamma   90.00
#
_symmetry.space_group_name_H-M   'P 1'
#
loop_
_entity.id
_entity.type
_entity.pdbx_description
1 polymer ?
#
loop_
_entity_poly.entity_id
_entity_poly.type
_entity_poly.pdbx_seq_one_letter_code
_entity_poly.pdbx_strand_id
1 'polypeptide(L)'
;MSDVADAELFGNDDWSVSADGLEHRGTGYFIGRDAVAARRAEGLWEWPLQMAEKSWCRPSLFREAFLNALAQFGIARDAGLTRSFALGYGIRAVEAPAPDTFVTLADVLKPRTAPETVRVAARAPARALAAAGA
;
A
#
# COMPACT_ATOMS: atom_id res chain seq x y z
N MET A 1 -29.72 -30.80 2.07
CA MET A 1 -30.01 -29.53 1.36
C MET A 1 -28.95 -28.50 1.76
N SER A 2 -27.88 -28.42 0.98
CA SER A 2 -27.17 -27.17 0.70
C SER A 2 -26.71 -27.38 -0.72
N ASP A 3 -27.51 -26.80 -1.60
CA ASP A 3 -27.27 -26.74 -3.02
C ASP A 3 -25.88 -26.18 -3.25
N VAL A 4 -25.24 -26.62 -4.31
CA VAL A 4 -23.89 -26.24 -4.72
C VAL A 4 -23.75 -24.74 -4.51
N ALA A 5 -22.86 -24.32 -3.59
CA ALA A 5 -22.41 -22.95 -3.54
C ALA A 5 -21.99 -22.63 -4.97
N ASP A 6 -22.79 -21.81 -5.66
CA ASP A 6 -22.49 -21.34 -7.00
C ASP A 6 -21.02 -20.92 -6.98
N ALA A 7 -20.20 -21.64 -7.76
CA ALA A 7 -18.79 -21.89 -7.40
C ALA A 7 -18.09 -20.57 -7.03
N GLU A 8 -17.78 -20.42 -5.74
CA GLU A 8 -17.23 -19.16 -5.22
C GLU A 8 -15.91 -18.87 -5.94
N LEU A 9 -15.90 -17.79 -6.71
CA LEU A 9 -14.76 -17.33 -7.51
C LEU A 9 -13.75 -16.55 -6.66
N PHE A 10 -14.24 -15.90 -5.60
CA PHE A 10 -13.44 -15.17 -4.63
C PHE A 10 -14.22 -15.01 -3.32
N GLY A 11 -13.51 -15.01 -2.19
CA GLY A 11 -14.10 -14.79 -0.88
C GLY A 11 -13.16 -14.07 0.09
N ASN A 12 -13.69 -13.09 0.82
CA ASN A 12 -13.08 -12.54 2.03
C ASN A 12 -14.08 -12.56 3.21
N ASP A 13 -13.69 -12.00 4.35
CA ASP A 13 -14.47 -12.04 5.60
C ASP A 13 -15.93 -11.57 5.44
N ASP A 14 -16.16 -10.55 4.60
CA ASP A 14 -17.47 -9.91 4.46
C ASP A 14 -18.16 -10.26 3.13
N TRP A 15 -17.42 -10.66 2.09
CA TRP A 15 -17.93 -10.79 0.73
C TRP A 15 -17.57 -12.11 0.05
N SER A 16 -18.48 -12.61 -0.76
CA SER A 16 -18.26 -13.66 -1.76
C SER A 16 -18.51 -13.11 -3.16
N VAL A 17 -17.83 -13.67 -4.15
CA VAL A 17 -18.04 -13.42 -5.58
C VAL A 17 -18.34 -14.77 -6.22
N SER A 18 -19.45 -14.86 -6.93
CA SER A 18 -19.82 -16.03 -7.76
C SER A 18 -19.89 -15.62 -9.23
N ALA A 19 -20.32 -16.54 -10.10
CA ALA A 19 -20.56 -16.23 -11.51
C ALA A 19 -21.68 -15.21 -11.71
N ASP A 20 -22.61 -15.13 -10.76
CA ASP A 20 -23.82 -14.32 -10.82
C ASP A 20 -23.67 -12.94 -10.18
N GLY A 21 -22.69 -12.72 -9.31
CA GLY A 21 -22.52 -11.42 -8.67
C GLY A 21 -21.66 -11.43 -7.40
N LEU A 22 -21.84 -10.40 -6.58
CA LEU A 22 -21.22 -10.26 -5.26
C LEU A 22 -22.28 -10.36 -4.17
N GLU A 23 -21.99 -11.08 -3.10
CA GLU A 23 -22.87 -11.19 -1.94
C GLU A 23 -22.14 -10.81 -0.66
N HIS A 24 -22.77 -10.00 0.18
CA HIS A 24 -22.29 -9.72 1.52
C HIS A 24 -22.74 -10.83 2.47
N ARG A 25 -21.79 -11.58 3.04
CA ARG A 25 -22.04 -12.78 3.86
C ARG A 25 -22.87 -12.52 5.11
N GLY A 26 -22.69 -11.35 5.73
CA GLY A 26 -23.36 -11.01 6.99
C GLY A 26 -24.80 -10.55 6.82
N THR A 27 -25.17 -10.01 5.66
CA THR A 27 -26.51 -9.43 5.43
C THR A 27 -27.28 -10.09 4.29
N GLY A 28 -26.64 -10.95 3.49
CA GLY A 28 -27.19 -11.48 2.25
C GLY A 28 -27.41 -10.42 1.17
N TYR A 29 -26.73 -9.27 1.27
CA TYR A 29 -26.92 -8.19 0.30
C TYR A 29 -26.24 -8.57 -1.01
N PHE A 30 -27.01 -8.64 -2.09
CA PHE A 30 -26.53 -9.12 -3.38
C PHE A 30 -26.44 -8.00 -4.44
N ILE A 31 -25.33 -7.98 -5.16
CA ILE A 31 -25.09 -7.13 -6.32
C ILE A 31 -24.92 -8.05 -7.53
N GLY A 32 -25.94 -8.10 -8.39
CA GLY A 32 -25.90 -8.91 -9.60
C GLY A 32 -24.82 -8.45 -10.57
N ARG A 33 -24.22 -9.41 -11.27
CA ARG A 33 -23.14 -9.22 -12.25
C ARG A 33 -23.44 -8.09 -13.25
N ASP A 34 -24.64 -8.08 -13.81
CA ASP A 34 -25.06 -7.07 -14.79
C ASP A 34 -25.16 -5.66 -14.19
N ALA A 35 -25.36 -5.56 -12.88
CA ALA A 35 -25.40 -4.30 -12.17
C ALA A 35 -23.99 -3.81 -11.77
N VAL A 36 -22.97 -4.67 -11.67
CA VAL A 36 -21.64 -4.29 -11.14
C VAL A 36 -21.01 -3.11 -11.89
N ALA A 37 -21.22 -3.03 -13.20
CA ALA A 37 -20.70 -1.95 -14.04
C ALA A 37 -21.57 -0.67 -14.06
N ALA A 38 -22.68 -0.63 -13.32
CA ALA A 38 -23.65 0.46 -13.36
C ALA A 38 -23.03 1.81 -13.01
N ARG A 39 -23.49 2.84 -13.72
CA ARG A 39 -22.96 4.22 -13.65
C ARG A 39 -24.06 5.20 -13.30
N ARG A 40 -23.69 6.24 -12.54
CA ARG A 40 -24.49 7.45 -12.34
C ARG A 40 -24.30 8.44 -13.49
N ALA A 41 -25.15 9.47 -13.55
CA ALA A 41 -25.20 10.44 -14.64
C ALA A 41 -23.86 11.16 -14.89
N GLU A 42 -23.00 11.28 -13.87
CA GLU A 42 -21.70 11.97 -13.92
C GLU A 42 -20.53 11.05 -14.33
N GLY A 43 -20.81 9.83 -14.79
CA GLY A 43 -19.80 8.83 -15.16
C GLY A 43 -19.14 8.12 -13.98
N LEU A 44 -19.63 8.38 -12.76
CA LEU A 44 -19.20 7.70 -11.54
C LEU A 44 -19.82 6.29 -11.46
N TRP A 45 -19.04 5.34 -10.93
CA TRP A 45 -19.54 4.02 -10.58
C TRP A 45 -20.56 4.10 -9.45
N GLU A 46 -21.68 3.42 -9.63
CA GLU A 46 -22.79 3.43 -8.69
C GLU A 46 -22.46 2.70 -7.40
N TRP A 47 -21.97 1.46 -7.50
CA TRP A 47 -21.83 0.58 -6.34
C TRP A 47 -20.81 1.04 -5.28
N PRO A 48 -19.63 1.58 -5.64
CA PRO A 48 -18.75 2.17 -4.64
C PRO A 48 -19.38 3.33 -3.85
N LEU A 49 -20.26 4.11 -4.47
CA LEU A 49 -20.98 5.19 -3.79
C LEU A 49 -22.11 4.62 -2.92
N GLN A 50 -22.92 3.72 -3.49
CA GLN A 50 -24.06 3.09 -2.81
C GLN A 50 -23.63 2.33 -1.56
N MET A 51 -22.51 1.61 -1.63
CA MET A 51 -21.98 0.82 -0.52
C MET A 51 -21.34 1.68 0.56
N ALA A 52 -20.84 2.86 0.22
CA ALA A 52 -20.31 3.79 1.21
C ALA A 52 -21.38 4.41 2.13
N GLU A 53 -22.63 4.46 1.67
CA GLU A 53 -23.77 4.90 2.49
C GLU A 53 -24.19 3.85 3.53
N LYS A 54 -23.66 2.63 3.47
CA LYS A 54 -24.05 1.52 4.35
C LYS A 54 -23.09 1.37 5.50
N SER A 55 -23.58 1.59 6.72
CA SER A 55 -22.76 1.51 7.96
C SER A 55 -22.14 0.15 8.22
N TRP A 56 -22.71 -0.92 7.65
CA TRP A 56 -22.20 -2.29 7.76
C TRP A 56 -21.12 -2.61 6.72
N CYS A 57 -20.95 -1.79 5.68
CA CYS A 57 -20.03 -2.10 4.59
C CYS A 57 -18.61 -1.59 4.91
N ARG A 58 -17.68 -2.52 5.12
CA ARG A 58 -16.27 -2.20 5.39
C ARG A 58 -15.57 -1.81 4.07
N PRO A 59 -15.02 -0.58 3.96
CA PRO A 59 -14.50 -0.07 2.68
C PRO A 59 -13.41 -0.94 2.06
N SER A 60 -12.48 -1.45 2.87
CA SER A 60 -11.34 -2.25 2.41
C SER A 60 -11.77 -3.61 1.85
N LEU A 61 -12.67 -4.30 2.54
CA LEU A 61 -13.14 -5.63 2.17
C LEU A 61 -14.07 -5.56 0.95
N PHE A 62 -14.95 -4.55 0.90
CA PHE A 62 -15.76 -4.32 -0.30
C PHE A 62 -14.88 -3.97 -1.51
N ARG A 63 -13.90 -3.07 -1.35
CA ARG A 63 -13.00 -2.71 -2.46
C ARG A 63 -12.29 -3.94 -3.02
N GLU A 64 -11.75 -4.80 -2.15
CA GLU A 64 -11.08 -6.02 -2.58
C GLU A 64 -12.00 -6.96 -3.38
N ALA A 65 -13.20 -7.24 -2.86
CA ALA A 65 -14.18 -8.10 -3.51
C ALA A 65 -14.67 -7.49 -4.84
N PHE A 66 -14.95 -6.18 -4.85
CA PHE A 66 -15.36 -5.46 -6.05
C PHE A 66 -14.31 -5.54 -7.15
N LEU A 67 -13.03 -5.34 -6.82
CA LEU A 67 -11.96 -5.42 -7.81
C LEU A 67 -11.75 -6.84 -8.34
N ASN A 68 -11.93 -7.87 -7.50
CA ASN A 68 -11.94 -9.26 -7.97
C ASN A 68 -13.11 -9.52 -8.91
N ALA A 69 -14.32 -9.07 -8.58
CA ALA A 69 -15.48 -9.21 -9.44
C ALA A 69 -15.27 -8.54 -10.81
N LEU A 70 -14.70 -7.33 -10.86
CA LEU A 70 -14.37 -6.69 -12.14
C LEU A 70 -13.40 -7.52 -12.98
N ALA A 71 -12.39 -8.12 -12.34
CA ALA A 71 -11.44 -8.99 -13.04
C ALA A 71 -12.12 -10.26 -13.58
N GLN A 72 -12.93 -10.93 -12.76
CA GLN A 72 -13.64 -12.16 -13.14
C GLN A 72 -14.71 -11.92 -14.22
N PHE A 73 -15.36 -10.75 -14.20
CA PHE A 73 -16.38 -10.41 -15.18
C PHE A 73 -15.83 -9.74 -16.45
N GLY A 74 -14.51 -9.50 -16.51
CA GLY A 74 -13.88 -8.86 -17.66
C GLY A 74 -14.25 -7.38 -17.83
N ILE A 75 -14.62 -6.71 -16.75
CA ILE A 75 -15.05 -5.30 -16.78
C ILE A 75 -13.81 -4.41 -16.63
N ALA A 76 -13.56 -3.57 -17.63
CA ALA A 76 -12.43 -2.65 -17.64
C ALA A 76 -12.56 -1.58 -16.53
N ARG A 77 -11.44 -1.34 -15.86
CA ARG A 77 -11.31 -0.29 -14.84
C ARG A 77 -10.95 1.02 -15.52
N ASP A 78 -11.53 2.11 -15.05
CA ASP A 78 -11.27 3.46 -15.55
C ASP A 78 -10.96 4.44 -14.41
N ALA A 79 -10.61 5.68 -14.77
CA ALA A 79 -10.36 6.74 -13.80
C ALA A 79 -11.60 7.08 -12.96
N GLY A 80 -12.80 6.84 -13.49
CA GLY A 80 -14.07 7.01 -12.78
C GLY A 80 -14.17 6.09 -11.56
N LEU A 81 -13.60 4.87 -11.62
CA LEU A 81 -13.60 3.91 -10.52
C LEU A 81 -12.86 4.45 -9.29
N THR A 82 -11.63 4.94 -9.50
CA THR A 82 -10.83 5.52 -8.42
C THR A 82 -11.53 6.73 -7.81
N ARG A 83 -12.13 7.58 -8.65
CA ARG A 83 -12.90 8.75 -8.19
C ARG A 83 -14.11 8.35 -7.35
N SER A 84 -14.87 7.32 -7.76
CA SER A 84 -16.02 6.82 -7.00
C SER A 84 -15.63 6.28 -5.62
N PHE A 85 -14.55 5.51 -5.52
CA PHE A 85 -14.07 5.04 -4.22
C PHE A 85 -13.62 6.19 -3.31
N ALA A 86 -12.90 7.18 -3.86
CA ALA A 86 -12.43 8.34 -3.11
C ALA A 86 -13.59 9.22 -2.59
N LEU A 87 -14.64 9.37 -3.39
CA LEU A 87 -15.84 10.13 -3.01
C LEU A 87 -16.70 9.39 -2.00
N GLY A 88 -16.96 8.09 -2.21
CA GLY A 88 -17.83 7.29 -1.36
C GLY A 88 -17.23 7.12 0.03
N TYR A 89 -16.01 6.60 0.12
CA TYR A 89 -15.40 6.21 1.39
C TYR A 89 -14.50 7.28 2.01
N GLY A 90 -14.41 8.43 1.35
CA GLY A 90 -13.45 9.47 1.66
C GLY A 90 -12.02 9.09 1.25
N ILE A 91 -11.20 10.11 1.07
CA ILE A 91 -9.75 9.93 0.94
C ILE A 91 -9.20 9.50 2.31
N ARG A 92 -8.96 8.20 2.49
CA ARG A 92 -7.72 7.74 3.14
C ARG A 92 -6.75 7.34 2.03
N ALA A 93 -6.39 8.30 1.18
CA ALA A 93 -5.03 8.26 0.71
C ALA A 93 -4.20 8.27 1.99
N VAL A 94 -3.48 7.19 2.24
CA VAL A 94 -2.17 7.40 2.85
C VAL A 94 -1.50 8.33 1.83
N GLU A 95 -1.63 9.64 2.03
CA GLU A 95 -0.52 10.52 1.77
C GLU A 95 0.62 9.80 2.49
N ALA A 96 1.45 9.07 1.73
CA ALA A 96 2.84 9.05 2.11
C ALA A 96 3.14 10.52 2.33
N PRO A 97 3.51 10.96 3.55
CA PRO A 97 3.87 12.34 3.74
C PRO A 97 4.86 12.62 2.62
N ALA A 98 4.51 13.58 1.73
CA ALA A 98 5.52 14.13 0.87
C ALA A 98 6.69 14.43 1.81
N PRO A 99 7.92 13.93 1.56
CA PRO A 99 9.02 14.31 2.42
C PRO A 99 9.02 15.84 2.40
N ASP A 100 8.73 16.44 3.56
CA ASP A 100 8.51 17.88 3.73
C ASP A 100 9.78 18.70 3.42
N THR A 101 10.79 18.07 2.84
CA THR A 101 11.97 18.71 2.30
C THR A 101 12.73 17.69 1.46
N PHE A 102 12.94 17.99 0.18
CA PHE A 102 14.09 17.43 -0.53
C PHE A 102 15.34 18.02 0.12
N VAL A 103 16.01 17.23 0.96
CA VAL A 103 17.31 17.60 1.54
C VAL A 103 18.38 17.28 0.51
N THR A 104 19.25 18.25 0.21
CA THR A 104 20.33 18.00 -0.76
C THR A 104 21.36 17.07 -0.13
N LEU A 105 22.03 16.24 -0.95
CA LEU A 105 23.09 15.34 -0.46
C LEU A 105 24.19 16.10 0.31
N ALA A 106 24.41 17.38 -0.05
CA ALA A 106 25.37 18.24 0.63
C ALA A 106 25.00 18.54 2.10
N ASP A 107 23.70 18.60 2.43
CA ASP A 107 23.24 18.89 3.80
C ASP A 107 23.37 17.66 4.73
N VAL A 108 23.38 16.46 4.16
CA VAL A 108 23.54 15.19 4.90
C VAL A 108 25.01 14.87 5.16
N LEU A 109 25.90 15.29 4.27
CA LEU A 109 27.33 15.01 4.37
C LEU A 109 28.04 16.04 5.27
N LYS A 110 28.22 15.72 6.56
CA LYS A 110 29.19 16.44 7.40
C LYS A 110 30.62 16.09 6.95
N PRO A 111 31.42 17.06 6.48
CA PRO A 111 32.83 16.79 6.20
C PRO A 111 33.52 16.39 7.49
N ARG A 112 34.11 15.19 7.50
CA ARG A 112 34.94 14.71 8.59
C ARG A 112 36.17 15.61 8.67
N THR A 113 36.29 16.41 9.73
CA THR A 113 37.49 17.21 10.00
C THR A 113 38.70 16.28 10.02
N ALA A 114 39.70 16.58 9.18
CA ALA A 114 40.93 15.82 9.15
C ALA A 114 41.57 15.86 10.56
N PRO A 115 41.97 14.71 11.13
CA PRO A 115 42.65 14.71 12.41
C PRO A 115 43.94 15.50 12.29
N GLU A 116 44.16 16.41 13.23
CA GLU A 116 45.40 17.18 13.34
C GLU A 116 46.55 16.19 13.51
N THR A 117 47.52 16.24 12.59
CA THR A 117 48.67 15.34 12.64
C THR A 117 49.59 15.80 13.77
N VAL A 118 49.44 15.17 14.95
CA VAL A 118 50.38 15.34 16.05
C VAL A 118 51.72 14.75 15.61
N ARG A 119 52.67 15.62 15.28
CA ARG A 119 54.07 15.20 15.09
C ARG A 119 54.65 14.83 16.44
N VAL A 120 54.67 13.54 16.74
CA VAL A 120 55.42 12.99 17.88
C VAL A 120 56.91 13.20 17.61
N ALA A 121 57.57 13.99 18.44
CA ALA A 121 59.02 14.15 18.39
C ALA A 121 59.68 12.79 18.69
N ALA A 122 60.42 12.26 17.72
CA ALA A 122 61.18 11.02 17.88
C ALA A 122 62.30 11.24 18.91
N ARG A 123 62.24 10.50 20.02
CA ARG A 123 63.34 10.44 20.98
C ARG A 123 64.48 9.65 20.36
N ALA A 124 65.63 10.31 20.17
CA ALA A 124 66.82 9.70 19.61
C ALA A 124 67.29 8.49 20.44
N PRO A 125 67.70 7.37 19.82
CA PRO A 125 68.23 6.23 20.54
C PRO A 125 69.66 6.53 21.02
N ALA A 126 69.89 6.35 22.32
CA ALA A 126 71.24 6.34 22.88
C ALA A 126 71.96 5.06 22.40
N ARG A 127 73.00 5.24 21.59
CA ARG A 127 73.99 4.20 21.26
C ARG A 127 74.75 3.83 22.54
N ALA A 128 74.71 2.57 22.94
CA ALA A 128 75.69 1.97 23.84
C ALA A 128 76.55 0.98 23.04
N LEU A 129 77.85 1.28 22.97
CA LEU A 129 78.88 0.45 22.37
C LEU A 129 79.09 -0.85 23.16
N ALA A 130 79.51 -1.89 22.44
CA ALA A 130 79.78 -3.25 22.89
C ALA A 130 81.08 -3.40 23.72
N ALA A 131 81.12 -4.46 24.55
CA ALA A 131 82.27 -5.33 24.87
C ALA A 131 81.83 -6.29 26.00
N ALA A 132 82.24 -7.54 26.16
CA ALA A 132 82.98 -8.53 25.39
C ALA A 132 82.79 -9.85 26.19
N GLY A 133 82.77 -11.00 25.51
CA GLY A 133 82.76 -12.29 26.19
C GLY A 133 84.13 -12.64 26.78
N ALA A 134 84.10 -13.43 27.86
CA ALA A 134 85.05 -14.49 28.20
C ALA A 134 84.35 -15.45 29.16
#